data_AF-A0AAU2SJW4-F1
#
_entry.id   AF-A0AAU2SJW4-F1
#
_cell.length_a   1.000
_cell.length_b   1.000
_cell.length_c   1.000
_cell.angle_alpha   90.00
_cell.angle_beta   90.00
_cell.angle_gamma   90.00
#
_symmetry.space_group_name_H-M   'P 1'
#
loop_
_entity.id
_entity.type
_entity.pdbx_description
1 polymer ?
#
loop_
_entity_poly.entity_id
_entity_poly.type
_entity_poly.pdbx_seq_one_letter_code
_entity_poly.pdbx_strand_id
1 'polypeptide(L)'
;MQGEDLAVWIAGQTAAWDKLTPAQHYLLESLGIDPEHGPELRPMRTSQDELWERNMTAARQFHAREGHLRVARQHREDVEGELLGLGSFVANARRRAAKLSPERREALNALGMRW
;
A
#
# COMPACT_ATOMS: atom_id res chain seq x y z
N MET A 1 28.46 -6.87 22.03
CA MET A 1 28.78 -5.43 22.20
C MET A 1 29.22 -4.95 20.84
N GLN A 2 28.65 -3.93 20.19
CA GLN A 2 27.89 -2.77 20.65
C GLN A 2 26.58 -2.60 19.87
N GLY A 3 25.53 -2.24 20.59
CA GLY A 3 24.25 -1.78 20.07
C GLY A 3 24.25 -0.25 19.95
N GLU A 4 25.18 0.29 19.17
CA GLU A 4 25.29 1.73 18.92
C GLU A 4 25.37 1.94 17.42
N ASP A 5 24.21 2.12 16.77
CA ASP A 5 24.08 3.04 15.63
C ASP A 5 22.64 3.14 15.10
N LEU A 6 21.65 2.49 15.71
CA LEU A 6 20.25 2.68 15.32
C LEU A 6 19.80 4.14 15.54
N ALA A 7 20.30 4.78 16.62
CA ALA A 7 19.99 6.18 16.92
C ALA A 7 20.64 7.15 15.91
N VAL A 8 21.85 6.86 15.43
CA VAL A 8 22.57 7.66 14.43
C VAL A 8 21.99 7.44 13.03
N TRP A 9 21.55 6.21 12.73
CA TRP A 9 20.84 5.88 11.48
C TRP A 9 19.45 6.54 11.43
N ILE A 10 18.73 6.58 12.55
CA ILE A 10 17.44 7.27 12.68
C ILE A 10 17.63 8.79 12.64
N ALA A 11 18.67 9.34 13.27
CA ALA A 11 19.03 10.75 13.17
C ALA A 11 19.38 11.14 11.72
N GLY A 12 20.07 10.26 10.98
CA GLY A 12 20.39 10.46 9.57
C GLY A 12 19.17 10.44 8.64
N GLN A 13 18.14 9.65 8.97
CA GLN A 13 16.87 9.60 8.22
C GLN A 13 15.92 10.76 8.58
N THR A 14 15.92 11.21 9.83
CA THR A 14 15.08 12.34 10.29
C THR A 14 15.67 13.69 9.90
N ALA A 15 17.01 13.81 9.78
CA ALA A 15 17.66 15.01 9.24
C ALA A 15 17.34 15.29 7.75
N ALA A 16 16.76 14.31 7.05
CA ALA A 16 16.35 14.46 5.65
C ALA A 16 14.90 14.91 5.49
N TRP A 17 14.05 14.87 6.53
CA TRP A 17 12.61 15.20 6.43
C TRP A 17 12.38 16.63 5.95
N ASP A 18 13.18 17.59 6.44
CA ASP A 18 13.15 19.00 5.99
C ASP A 18 13.84 19.25 4.63
N LYS A 19 14.37 18.20 3.99
CA LYS A 19 15.03 18.25 2.68
C LYS A 19 14.36 17.36 1.62
N LEU A 20 13.26 16.67 1.97
CA LEU A 20 12.53 15.84 1.03
C LEU A 20 11.78 16.71 0.02
N THR A 21 11.86 16.31 -1.24
CA THR A 21 11.10 16.97 -2.31
C THR A 21 9.66 16.42 -2.33
N PRO A 22 8.67 17.19 -2.84
CA PRO A 22 7.27 16.74 -2.93
C PRO A 22 7.07 15.39 -3.63
N ALA A 23 7.99 15.00 -4.52
CA ALA A 23 7.96 13.71 -5.20
C ALA A 23 8.29 12.53 -4.27
N GLN A 24 9.13 12.72 -3.26
CA GLN A 24 9.44 11.70 -2.25
C GLN A 24 8.30 11.56 -1.24
N HIS A 25 7.60 12.64 -0.91
CA HIS A 25 6.35 12.58 -0.11
C HIS A 25 5.29 11.76 -0.84
N TYR A 26 5.13 11.99 -2.15
CA TYR A 26 4.17 11.25 -2.97
C TYR A 26 4.52 9.75 -3.10
N LEU A 27 5.81 9.40 -2.99
CA LEU A 27 6.25 8.01 -2.94
C LEU A 27 5.82 7.37 -1.62
N LEU A 28 6.00 8.02 -0.47
CA LEU A 28 5.63 7.50 0.84
C LEU A 28 4.11 7.36 1.04
N GLU A 29 3.32 8.32 0.56
CA GLU A 29 1.85 8.21 0.53
C GLU A 29 1.38 7.10 -0.43
N SER A 30 2.16 6.81 -1.48
CA SER A 30 1.86 5.69 -2.39
C SER A 30 2.04 4.31 -1.76
N LEU A 31 2.76 4.26 -0.63
CA LEU A 31 3.09 3.07 0.13
C LEU A 31 2.18 2.88 1.36
N GLY A 32 1.25 3.80 1.62
CA GLY A 32 0.30 3.73 2.75
C GLY A 32 0.84 4.29 4.07
N ILE A 33 1.88 5.11 4.05
CA ILE A 33 2.38 5.80 5.25
C ILE A 33 1.73 7.19 5.32
N ASP A 34 0.90 7.39 6.34
CA ASP A 34 0.21 8.65 6.67
C ASP A 34 0.93 9.34 7.84
N PRO A 35 1.40 10.60 7.70
CA PRO A 35 2.05 11.34 8.77
C PRO A 35 1.10 11.94 9.81
N GLU A 36 -0.23 11.90 9.61
CA GLU A 36 -1.21 12.48 10.55
C GLU A 36 -1.55 11.56 11.73
N HIS A 37 -1.22 10.27 11.61
CA HIS A 37 -1.30 9.31 12.70
C HIS A 37 0.09 9.17 13.34
N GLY A 38 0.30 9.92 14.43
CA GLY A 38 1.47 9.81 15.30
C GLY A 38 1.71 8.37 15.83
N PRO A 39 2.85 8.11 16.49
CA PRO A 39 3.43 6.78 16.63
C PRO A 39 2.70 5.94 17.69
N GLU A 40 1.48 5.50 17.41
CA GLU A 40 0.86 4.45 18.19
C GLU A 40 0.46 3.29 17.28
N LEU A 41 1.14 2.16 17.53
CA LEU A 41 1.04 0.83 16.92
C LEU A 41 1.96 0.59 15.70
N ARG A 42 3.15 0.06 15.96
CA ARG A 42 3.91 -0.71 14.97
C ARG A 42 3.30 -2.11 14.82
N PRO A 43 3.26 -2.64 13.59
CA PRO A 43 4.04 -3.83 13.28
C PRO A 43 5.10 -3.54 12.21
N MET A 44 5.98 -4.52 11.97
CA MET A 44 7.18 -4.49 11.12
C MET A 44 6.96 -3.75 9.79
N ARG A 45 8.00 -3.10 9.25
CA ARG A 45 7.99 -2.49 7.90
C ARG A 45 7.59 -3.55 6.86
N THR A 46 6.30 -3.75 6.65
CA THR A 46 5.76 -4.64 5.62
C THR A 46 6.23 -4.10 4.28
N SER A 47 6.88 -4.95 3.50
CA SER A 47 7.41 -4.54 2.21
C SER A 47 6.25 -4.13 1.28
N GLN A 48 6.56 -3.36 0.24
CA GLN A 48 5.57 -2.99 -0.75
C GLN A 48 4.97 -4.18 -1.48
N ASP A 49 5.73 -5.25 -1.62
CA ASP A 49 5.26 -6.49 -2.24
C ASP A 49 4.32 -7.26 -1.29
N GLU A 50 4.61 -7.28 0.01
CA GLU A 50 3.68 -7.86 0.99
C GLU A 50 2.36 -7.08 1.05
N LEU A 51 2.39 -5.75 1.07
CA LEU A 51 1.17 -4.93 1.01
C LEU A 51 0.40 -5.15 -0.29
N TRP A 52 1.11 -5.28 -1.41
CA TRP A 52 0.50 -5.61 -2.70
C TRP A 52 -0.21 -6.97 -2.64
N GLU A 53 0.46 -8.01 -2.15
CA GLU A 53 -0.14 -9.34 -2.07
C GLU A 53 -1.35 -9.39 -1.14
N ARG A 54 -1.34 -8.68 -0.02
CA ARG A 54 -2.51 -8.59 0.87
C ARG A 54 -3.71 -7.92 0.19
N ASN A 55 -3.47 -6.82 -0.54
CA ASN A 55 -4.52 -6.19 -1.34
C ASN A 55 -5.00 -7.10 -2.49
N MET A 56 -4.12 -7.88 -3.09
CA MET A 56 -4.49 -8.87 -4.10
C MET A 56 -5.31 -10.02 -3.50
N THR A 57 -5.02 -10.45 -2.28
CA THR A 57 -5.86 -11.41 -1.55
C THR A 57 -7.26 -10.86 -1.34
N ALA A 58 -7.40 -9.61 -0.87
CA ALA A 58 -8.71 -8.94 -0.79
C ALA A 58 -9.42 -8.87 -2.16
N ALA A 59 -8.69 -8.49 -3.22
CA ALA A 59 -9.25 -8.41 -4.56
C ALA A 59 -9.73 -9.77 -5.10
N ARG A 60 -8.97 -10.84 -4.85
CA ARG A 60 -9.34 -12.22 -5.21
C ARG A 60 -10.56 -12.69 -4.43
N GLN A 61 -10.65 -12.40 -3.13
CA GLN A 61 -11.84 -12.70 -2.31
C GLN A 61 -13.09 -12.01 -2.86
N PHE A 62 -13.02 -10.71 -3.10
CA PHE A 62 -14.12 -9.95 -3.71
C PHE A 62 -14.50 -10.53 -5.07
N HIS A 63 -13.52 -10.81 -5.94
CA HIS A 63 -13.78 -11.38 -7.26
C HIS A 63 -14.40 -12.78 -7.19
N ALA A 64 -13.97 -13.63 -6.25
CA ALA A 64 -14.57 -14.96 -6.08
C ALA A 64 -16.06 -14.87 -5.70
N ARG A 65 -16.45 -13.83 -4.95
CA ARG A 65 -17.83 -13.60 -4.53
C ARG A 65 -18.68 -12.90 -5.60
N GLU A 66 -18.12 -11.90 -6.27
CA GLU A 66 -18.87 -10.98 -7.15
C GLU A 66 -18.62 -11.21 -8.66
N GLY A 67 -17.59 -11.97 -9.03
CA GLY A 67 -17.17 -12.23 -10.40
C GLY A 67 -16.60 -11.02 -11.15
N HIS A 68 -16.28 -9.93 -10.44
CA HIS A 68 -15.74 -8.70 -11.03
C HIS A 68 -14.99 -7.85 -10.00
N LEU A 69 -14.23 -6.84 -10.46
CA LEU A 69 -13.55 -5.86 -9.59
C LEU A 69 -14.19 -4.46 -9.60
N ARG A 70 -15.54 -4.40 -9.68
CA ARG A 70 -16.33 -3.16 -9.55
C ARG A 70 -16.59 -2.84 -8.07
N VAL A 71 -15.54 -2.43 -7.37
CA VAL A 71 -15.57 -2.20 -5.93
C VAL A 71 -16.01 -0.77 -5.61
N ALA A 72 -16.95 -0.60 -4.66
CA ALA A 72 -17.33 0.72 -4.14
C ALA A 72 -16.15 1.35 -3.38
N ARG A 73 -15.96 2.68 -3.46
CA ARG A 73 -14.77 3.36 -2.92
C ARG A 73 -14.50 3.08 -1.43
N GLN A 74 -15.54 2.96 -0.62
CA GLN A 74 -15.44 2.74 0.83
C GLN A 74 -15.43 1.25 1.22
N HIS A 75 -15.53 0.34 0.25
CA HIS A 75 -15.60 -1.09 0.51
C HIS A 75 -14.32 -1.61 1.18
N ARG A 76 -14.49 -2.52 2.13
CA ARG A 76 -13.42 -3.20 2.86
C ARG A 76 -13.59 -4.70 2.78
N GLU A 77 -12.48 -5.43 2.76
CA GLU A 77 -12.43 -6.89 2.89
C GLU A 77 -11.64 -7.26 4.13
N ASP A 78 -12.06 -8.32 4.80
CA ASP A 78 -11.27 -8.94 5.87
C ASP A 78 -10.22 -9.87 5.25
N VAL A 79 -8.96 -9.64 5.58
CA VAL A 79 -7.84 -10.51 5.23
C VAL A 79 -7.11 -10.89 6.51
N GLU A 80 -7.37 -12.11 6.97
CA GLU A 80 -6.72 -12.70 8.16
C GLU A 80 -6.93 -11.87 9.44
N GLY A 81 -8.12 -11.28 9.60
CA GLY A 81 -8.48 -10.45 10.75
C GLY A 81 -8.11 -8.97 10.60
N GLU A 82 -7.57 -8.55 9.46
CA GLU A 82 -7.33 -7.14 9.14
C GLU A 82 -8.31 -6.63 8.08
N LEU A 83 -8.97 -5.51 8.36
CA LEU A 83 -9.88 -4.86 7.42
C LEU A 83 -9.11 -3.97 6.42
N LEU A 84 -8.96 -4.45 5.18
CA LEU A 84 -8.29 -3.74 4.10
C LEU A 84 -9.26 -2.93 3.25
N GLY A 85 -8.89 -1.69 2.95
CA GLY A 85 -9.64 -0.79 2.08
C GLY A 85 -9.53 -1.13 0.59
N LEU A 86 -10.17 -2.22 0.15
CA LEU A 86 -10.13 -2.68 -1.23
C LEU A 86 -10.61 -1.61 -2.23
N GLY A 87 -11.66 -0.85 -1.88
CA GLY A 87 -12.16 0.22 -2.75
C GLY A 87 -11.12 1.30 -3.04
N SER A 88 -10.35 1.69 -2.02
CA SER A 88 -9.25 2.65 -2.15
C SER A 88 -8.10 2.09 -2.97
N PHE A 89 -7.74 0.82 -2.76
CA PHE A 89 -6.71 0.13 -3.54
C PHE A 89 -7.06 0.10 -5.04
N VAL A 90 -8.27 -0.35 -5.39
CA VAL A 90 -8.74 -0.40 -6.78
C VAL A 90 -8.76 0.99 -7.41
N ALA A 91 -9.26 2.00 -6.71
CA ALA A 91 -9.25 3.38 -7.21
C ALA A 91 -7.82 3.92 -7.45
N ASN A 92 -6.88 3.61 -6.55
CA ASN A 92 -5.48 4.01 -6.69
C ASN A 92 -4.81 3.32 -7.89
N ALA A 93 -5.03 2.01 -8.04
CA ALA A 93 -4.53 1.23 -9.15
C ALA A 93 -4.99 1.81 -10.51
N ARG A 94 -6.26 2.22 -10.64
CA ARG A 94 -6.75 2.92 -11.85
C ARG A 94 -6.02 4.23 -12.09
N ARG A 95 -5.95 5.10 -11.07
CA ARG A 95 -5.29 6.40 -11.16
C ARG A 95 -3.82 6.29 -11.56
N ARG A 96 -3.14 5.22 -11.14
CA ARG A 96 -1.71 4.98 -11.38
C ARG A 96 -1.45 3.89 -12.42
N ALA A 97 -2.42 3.56 -13.29
CA ALA A 97 -2.31 2.49 -14.27
C ALA A 97 -1.03 2.55 -15.11
N ALA A 98 -0.62 3.75 -15.53
CA ALA A 98 0.59 3.98 -16.33
C ALA A 98 1.91 3.73 -15.57
N LYS A 99 1.86 3.64 -14.24
CA LYS A 99 3.00 3.41 -13.35
C LYS A 99 3.05 1.99 -12.80
N LEU A 100 2.04 1.16 -13.07
CA LEU A 100 2.05 -0.24 -12.67
C LEU A 100 3.01 -1.02 -13.58
N SER A 101 3.72 -1.98 -12.99
CA SER A 101 4.46 -2.95 -13.79
C SER A 101 3.48 -3.76 -14.65
N PRO A 102 3.93 -4.31 -15.79
CA PRO A 102 3.10 -5.16 -16.63
C PRO A 102 2.44 -6.32 -15.85
N GLU A 103 3.20 -6.96 -14.96
CA GLU A 103 2.74 -8.11 -14.17
C GLU A 103 1.63 -7.70 -13.20
N ARG A 104 1.80 -6.58 -12.48
CA ARG A 104 0.77 -6.07 -11.56
C ARG A 104 -0.50 -5.65 -12.31
N ARG A 105 -0.34 -5.10 -13.51
CA ARG A 105 -1.46 -4.74 -14.38
C ARG A 105 -2.21 -5.97 -14.88
N GLU A 106 -1.50 -7.01 -15.30
CA GLU A 106 -2.07 -8.28 -15.74
C GLU A 106 -2.80 -9.00 -14.61
N ALA A 107 -2.24 -9.03 -13.40
CA ALA A 107 -2.88 -9.61 -12.23
C ALA A 107 -4.26 -8.98 -11.94
N LEU A 108 -4.37 -7.66 -12.07
CA LEU A 108 -5.65 -6.95 -11.92
C LEU A 108 -6.59 -7.21 -13.11
N ASN A 109 -6.07 -7.28 -14.34
CA ASN A 109 -6.86 -7.63 -15.52
C ASN A 109 -7.52 -9.01 -15.39
N ALA A 110 -6.78 -9.99 -14.85
CA ALA A 110 -7.30 -11.33 -14.60
C ALA A 110 -8.48 -11.36 -13.63
N LEU A 111 -8.63 -10.32 -12.79
CA LEU A 111 -9.78 -10.13 -11.89
C LEU A 111 -10.88 -9.24 -12.48
N GLY A 112 -10.83 -8.96 -13.79
CA GLY A 112 -11.83 -8.13 -14.45
C GLY A 112 -11.71 -6.64 -14.13
N MET A 113 -10.49 -6.17 -13.80
CA MET A 113 -10.23 -4.75 -13.60
C MET A 113 -10.57 -3.95 -14.85
N ARG A 114 -11.34 -2.89 -14.64
CA ARG A 114 -11.55 -1.82 -15.62
C ARG A 114 -10.66 -0.65 -15.23
N TRP A 115 -9.90 -0.12 -16.19
CA TRP A 115 -8.95 0.96 -15.98
C TRP A 115 -9.62 2.32 -16.07
#